data_AF-A0A833W3D0-F1
#
_entry.id   AF-A0A833W3D0-F1
#
_cell.length_a   1.000
_cell.length_b   1.000
_cell.length_c   1.000
_cell.angle_alpha   90.00
_cell.angle_beta   90.00
_cell.angle_gamma   90.00
#
_symmetry.space_group_name_H-M   'P 1'
#
loop_
_entity.id
_entity.type
_entity.pdbx_description
1 polymer ?
#
loop_
_entity_poly.entity_id
_entity_poly.type
_entity_poly.pdbx_seq_one_letter_code
_entity_poly.pdbx_strand_id
1 'polypeptide(L)'
;MGSDNGPAFVSQIVQGLARALGTKWKLHCEYNLQSSGQVERMNRTLKETLTKLAIETGGDWVTLLPFALFQARNTPYKLNLTPFEILYGRPPPLCTIFEGKCLPPPSLGQFQQTLMALSKVHNHVWKLIQEIHEGQSKGAIPSHNIGPGDWVWVKRHQSKVLEPRWKGPYVVLLTTPTAVKVDGIGPWVHCNHVRQATPEEQEKARAEWKASPHPSNPLKLKLVRWEAS
;
A
#
# COMPACT_ATOMS: atom_id res chain seq x y z
N MET A 1 0.07 -11.28 2.28
CA MET A 1 0.95 -10.27 1.66
C MET A 1 0.10 -9.15 1.09
N GLY A 2 0.51 -7.90 1.29
CA GLY A 2 -0.08 -6.73 0.65
C GLY A 2 0.90 -6.19 -0.39
N SER A 3 0.45 -6.03 -1.63
CA SER A 3 1.24 -5.47 -2.72
C SER A 3 0.42 -4.42 -3.48
N ASP A 4 1.11 -3.59 -4.26
CA ASP A 4 0.45 -2.79 -5.28
C ASP A 4 -0.11 -3.69 -6.40
N ASN A 5 -0.98 -3.12 -7.23
CA ASN A 5 -1.54 -3.81 -8.40
C ASN A 5 -0.57 -3.78 -9.59
N GLY A 6 0.74 -3.82 -9.35
CA GLY A 6 1.75 -3.92 -10.40
C GLY A 6 1.54 -5.21 -11.23
N PRO A 7 1.74 -5.19 -12.57
CA PRO A 7 1.51 -6.36 -13.41
C PRO A 7 2.30 -7.61 -12.98
N ALA A 8 3.50 -7.42 -12.42
CA ALA A 8 4.32 -8.49 -11.87
C ALA A 8 3.65 -9.20 -10.67
N PHE A 9 2.92 -8.46 -9.85
CA PHE A 9 2.24 -8.98 -8.66
C PHE A 9 0.81 -9.46 -8.95
N VAL A 10 0.18 -9.02 -10.04
CA VAL A 10 -1.17 -9.48 -10.43
C VAL A 10 -1.13 -10.84 -11.17
N SER A 11 0.05 -11.34 -11.55
CA SER A 11 0.17 -12.57 -12.34
C SER A 11 -0.42 -13.81 -11.64
N GLN A 12 -1.05 -14.68 -12.44
CA GLN A 12 -1.64 -15.94 -11.95
C GLN A 12 -0.61 -16.85 -11.28
N ILE A 13 0.65 -16.78 -11.70
CA ILE A 13 1.76 -17.55 -11.13
C ILE A 13 1.99 -17.15 -9.68
N VAL A 14 2.12 -15.85 -9.39
CA VAL A 14 2.40 -15.40 -8.03
C VAL A 14 1.17 -15.70 -7.15
N GLN A 15 -0.06 -15.50 -7.65
CA GLN A 15 -1.29 -15.88 -6.94
C GLN A 15 -1.38 -17.39 -6.65
N GLY A 16 -0.94 -18.23 -7.59
CA GLY A 16 -0.83 -19.68 -7.42
C GLY A 16 0.17 -20.04 -6.33
N LEU A 17 1.35 -19.42 -6.35
CA LEU A 17 2.39 -19.62 -5.33
C LEU A 17 1.91 -19.22 -3.94
N ALA A 18 1.23 -18.07 -3.79
CA ALA A 18 0.70 -17.64 -2.50
C ALA A 18 -0.35 -18.61 -1.95
N ARG A 19 -1.19 -19.20 -2.81
CA ARG A 19 -2.16 -20.24 -2.43
C ARG A 19 -1.46 -21.51 -1.98
N ALA A 20 -0.43 -21.95 -2.71
CA ALA A 20 0.38 -23.12 -2.32
C ALA A 20 1.07 -22.92 -0.97
N LEU A 21 1.53 -21.69 -0.68
CA LEU A 21 2.14 -21.31 0.60
C LEU A 21 1.11 -20.96 1.69
N GLY A 22 -0.20 -21.14 1.46
CA GLY A 22 -1.26 -20.86 2.43
C GLY A 22 -1.36 -19.38 2.85
N THR A 23 -0.77 -18.46 2.08
CA THR A 23 -0.66 -17.05 2.46
C THR A 23 -1.86 -16.25 1.95
N LYS A 24 -2.56 -15.56 2.85
CA LYS A 24 -3.67 -14.67 2.47
C LYS A 24 -3.16 -13.49 1.64
N TRP A 25 -3.57 -13.45 0.39
CA TRP A 25 -3.29 -12.35 -0.53
C TRP A 25 -4.29 -11.21 -0.31
N LYS A 26 -3.81 -9.98 -0.11
CA LYS A 26 -4.66 -8.78 -0.08
C LYS A 26 -4.15 -7.81 -1.15
N LEU A 27 -4.89 -7.66 -2.23
CA LEU A 27 -4.63 -6.59 -3.22
C LEU A 27 -5.14 -5.29 -2.63
N HIS A 28 -4.29 -4.27 -2.57
CA HIS A 28 -4.71 -2.94 -2.14
C HIS A 28 -5.37 -2.20 -3.31
N CYS A 29 -6.17 -1.18 -3.01
CA CYS A 29 -6.67 -0.27 -4.05
C CYS A 29 -5.48 0.33 -4.81
N GLU A 30 -5.65 0.54 -6.11
CA GLU A 30 -4.63 1.18 -6.94
C GLU A 30 -4.22 2.52 -6.30
N TYR A 31 -2.93 2.68 -6.05
CA TYR A 31 -2.32 3.89 -5.48
C TYR A 31 -2.80 4.29 -4.08
N ASN A 32 -2.95 3.33 -3.17
CA ASN A 32 -3.09 3.66 -1.75
C ASN A 32 -1.72 4.02 -1.13
N LEU A 33 -1.34 5.30 -1.23
CA LEU A 33 -0.08 5.86 -0.71
C LEU A 33 0.17 5.52 0.77
N GLN A 34 -0.89 5.35 1.57
CA GLN A 34 -0.74 5.00 2.98
C GLN A 34 -0.33 3.53 3.21
N SER A 35 -0.82 2.57 2.42
CA SER A 35 -0.46 1.16 2.61
C SER A 35 0.90 0.79 2.01
N SER A 36 1.31 1.45 0.92
CA SER A 36 2.64 1.29 0.32
C SER A 36 3.71 2.16 1.00
N GLY A 37 3.31 3.20 1.73
CA GLY A 37 4.21 4.23 2.26
C GLY A 37 5.28 3.76 3.26
N GLN A 38 5.14 2.56 3.86
CA GLN A 38 6.22 1.98 4.68
C GLN A 38 7.34 1.41 3.80
N VAL A 39 6.99 0.68 2.74
CA VAL A 39 7.95 0.14 1.77
C VAL A 39 8.60 1.27 1.00
N GLU A 40 7.84 2.27 0.57
CA GLU A 40 8.39 3.44 -0.14
C GLU A 40 9.37 4.25 0.71
N ARG A 41 9.06 4.45 2.01
CA ARG A 41 10.00 5.08 2.94
C ARG A 41 11.28 4.28 3.10
N MET A 42 11.17 2.95 3.25
CA MET A 42 12.34 2.08 3.34
C MET A 42 13.17 2.11 2.06
N ASN A 43 12.52 2.06 0.88
CA ASN A 43 13.20 2.16 -0.41
C ASN A 43 13.96 3.47 -0.55
N ARG A 44 13.41 4.59 -0.06
CA ARG A 44 14.12 5.87 -0.02
C ARG A 44 15.36 5.79 0.87
N THR A 45 15.22 5.28 2.10
CA THR A 45 16.36 5.11 3.01
C THR A 45 17.46 4.23 2.40
N LEU A 46 17.10 3.11 1.77
CA LEU A 46 18.08 2.23 1.11
C LEU A 46 18.80 2.92 -0.04
N LYS A 47 18.08 3.67 -0.88
CA LYS A 47 18.69 4.45 -1.97
C LYS A 47 19.65 5.51 -1.43
N GLU A 48 19.25 6.25 -0.41
CA GLU A 48 20.10 7.28 0.21
C GLU A 48 21.38 6.69 0.81
N THR A 49 21.28 5.58 1.53
CA THR A 49 22.44 4.87 2.08
C THR A 49 23.36 4.37 0.96
N LEU A 50 22.80 3.72 -0.07
CA LEU A 50 23.58 3.21 -1.19
C LEU A 50 24.31 4.33 -1.93
N THR A 51 23.64 5.46 -2.17
CA THR A 51 24.27 6.62 -2.82
C THR A 51 25.45 7.13 -2.02
N LYS A 52 25.33 7.26 -0.68
CA LYS A 52 26.42 7.70 0.18
C LYS A 52 27.60 6.72 0.14
N LEU A 53 27.32 5.43 0.29
CA LEU A 53 28.35 4.38 0.23
C LEU A 53 29.06 4.37 -1.13
N ALA A 54 28.32 4.52 -2.22
CA ALA A 54 28.88 4.54 -3.58
C ALA A 54 29.78 5.77 -3.81
N ILE A 55 29.41 6.95 -3.28
CA ILE A 55 30.24 8.16 -3.35
C ILE A 55 31.56 7.97 -2.57
N GLU A 56 31.50 7.36 -1.38
CA GLU A 56 32.68 7.18 -0.53
C GLU A 56 33.63 6.09 -1.01
N THR A 57 33.10 4.98 -1.53
CA THR A 57 33.89 3.79 -1.90
C THR A 57 34.16 3.66 -3.39
N GLY A 58 33.41 4.36 -4.24
CA GLY A 58 33.40 4.15 -5.70
C GLY A 58 32.90 2.77 -6.13
N GLY A 59 32.31 2.00 -5.21
CA GLY A 59 31.90 0.61 -5.43
C GLY A 59 30.56 0.48 -6.16
N ASP A 60 30.36 -0.69 -6.79
CA ASP A 60 29.08 -1.05 -7.42
C ASP A 60 27.96 -1.25 -6.37
N TRP A 61 26.73 -0.93 -6.75
CA TRP A 61 25.59 -1.01 -5.83
C TRP A 61 25.31 -2.45 -5.37
N VAL A 62 25.65 -3.48 -6.17
CA VAL A 62 25.44 -4.89 -5.80
C VAL A 62 26.36 -5.29 -4.64
N THR A 63 27.61 -4.84 -4.63
CA THR A 63 28.57 -5.13 -3.56
C THR A 63 28.27 -4.32 -2.30
N LEU A 64 27.68 -3.14 -2.44
CA LEU A 64 27.30 -2.26 -1.34
C LEU A 64 25.94 -2.59 -0.70
N LEU A 65 25.07 -3.32 -1.41
CA LEU A 65 23.73 -3.68 -0.94
C LEU A 65 23.72 -4.42 0.41
N PRO A 66 24.58 -5.41 0.68
CA PRO A 66 24.63 -6.07 1.99
C PRO A 66 24.89 -5.08 3.14
N PHE A 67 25.76 -4.09 2.93
CA PHE A 67 26.07 -3.06 3.93
C PHE A 67 24.90 -2.12 4.16
N ALA A 68 24.22 -1.69 3.09
CA ALA A 68 23.02 -0.86 3.21
C ALA A 68 21.88 -1.59 3.95
N LEU A 69 21.67 -2.87 3.64
CA LEU A 69 20.69 -3.71 4.35
C LEU A 69 21.08 -3.94 5.81
N PHE A 70 22.36 -4.14 6.08
CA PHE A 70 22.87 -4.29 7.43
C PHE A 70 22.61 -3.03 8.26
N GLN A 71 22.91 -1.84 7.72
CA GLN A 71 22.59 -0.58 8.39
C GLN A 71 21.08 -0.45 8.63
N ALA A 72 20.25 -0.69 7.61
CA ALA A 72 18.80 -0.58 7.73
C ALA A 72 18.21 -1.51 8.80
N ARG A 73 18.78 -2.71 8.98
CA ARG A 73 18.33 -3.69 9.99
C ARG A 73 18.83 -3.39 11.41
N ASN A 74 19.93 -2.65 11.54
CA ASN A 74 20.60 -2.40 12.83
C ASN A 74 20.56 -0.92 13.26
N THR A 75 19.83 -0.07 12.54
CA THR A 75 19.59 1.32 12.96
C THR A 75 18.34 1.36 13.86
N PRO A 76 18.44 1.90 15.09
CA PRO A 76 17.28 2.02 15.97
C PRO A 76 16.19 2.86 15.33
N TYR A 77 14.93 2.41 15.45
CA TYR A 77 13.77 3.21 15.04
C TYR A 77 13.20 3.98 16.25
N LYS A 78 12.00 4.55 16.11
CA LYS A 78 11.31 5.34 17.14
C LYS A 78 11.21 4.71 18.54
N LEU A 79 11.40 3.40 18.64
CA LEU A 79 11.32 2.64 19.89
C LEU A 79 12.70 2.37 20.53
N ASN A 80 13.77 2.98 20.02
CA ASN A 80 15.16 2.68 20.37
C ASN A 80 15.54 1.19 20.19
N LEU A 81 14.69 0.42 19.49
CA LEU A 81 14.92 -0.95 19.09
C LEU A 81 15.23 -0.99 17.61
N THR A 82 16.18 -1.83 17.24
CA THR A 82 16.51 -2.13 15.84
C THR A 82 15.54 -3.16 15.27
N PRO A 83 15.27 -3.15 13.95
CA PRO A 83 14.53 -4.23 13.29
C PRO A 83 15.09 -5.63 13.57
N PHE A 84 16.42 -5.75 13.70
CA PHE A 84 17.08 -7.00 14.09
C PHE A 84 16.65 -7.47 15.48
N GLU A 85 16.69 -6.59 16.47
CA GLU A 85 16.28 -6.93 17.84
C GLU A 85 14.80 -7.25 17.95
N ILE A 86 13.96 -6.58 17.17
CA ILE A 86 12.52 -6.89 17.10
C ILE A 86 12.30 -8.31 16.56
N LEU A 87 13.06 -8.72 15.54
CA LEU A 87 12.90 -10.02 14.91
C LEU A 87 13.51 -11.17 15.71
N TYR A 88 14.67 -10.94 16.33
CA TYR A 88 15.46 -12.00 16.96
C TYR A 88 15.48 -11.93 18.49
N GLY A 89 14.95 -10.88 19.11
CA GLY A 89 14.92 -10.71 20.56
C GLY A 89 16.30 -10.51 21.20
N ARG A 90 17.33 -10.21 20.40
CA ARG A 90 18.72 -10.05 20.84
C ARG A 90 19.46 -9.04 19.96
N PRO A 91 20.52 -8.37 20.45
CA PRO A 91 21.33 -7.48 19.64
C PRO A 91 22.08 -8.24 18.53
N PRO A 92 22.38 -7.57 17.41
CA PRO A 92 23.20 -8.14 16.35
C PRO A 92 24.58 -8.52 16.88
N PRO A 93 25.14 -9.68 16.48
CA PRO A 93 26.40 -10.17 17.00
C PRO A 93 27.59 -9.50 16.26
N LEU A 94 27.68 -8.17 16.34
CA LEU A 94 28.58 -7.32 15.54
C LEU A 94 30.03 -7.79 15.62
N CYS A 95 30.56 -8.00 16.84
CA CYS A 95 31.96 -8.41 17.03
C CYS A 95 32.26 -9.73 16.33
N THR A 96 31.38 -10.73 16.43
CA THR A 96 31.60 -12.04 15.79
C THR A 96 31.57 -11.95 14.26
N ILE A 97 30.74 -11.06 13.71
CA ILE A 97 30.63 -10.84 12.26
C ILE A 97 31.91 -10.17 11.74
N PHE A 98 32.41 -9.15 12.42
CA PHE A 98 33.64 -8.44 12.01
C PHE A 98 34.89 -9.29 12.18
N GLU A 99 34.91 -10.19 13.17
CA GLU A 99 36.02 -11.12 13.41
C GLU A 99 35.97 -12.37 12.50
N GLY A 100 34.95 -12.51 11.65
CA GLY A 100 34.78 -13.68 10.78
C GLY A 100 34.51 -14.98 11.54
N LYS A 101 34.03 -14.90 12.78
CA LYS A 101 33.79 -16.05 13.65
C LYS A 101 32.35 -16.54 13.51
N CYS A 102 32.19 -17.85 13.34
CA CYS A 102 30.88 -18.48 13.47
C CYS A 102 30.43 -18.44 14.93
N LEU A 103 29.17 -18.06 15.14
CA LEU A 103 28.55 -18.21 16.46
C LEU A 103 28.41 -19.70 16.78
N PRO A 104 28.81 -20.15 17.99
CA PRO A 104 28.50 -21.50 18.43
C PRO A 104 26.97 -21.68 18.51
N PRO A 105 26.47 -22.91 18.30
CA PRO A 105 25.05 -23.19 18.49
C PRO A 105 24.63 -22.82 19.91
N PRO A 106 23.49 -22.15 20.09
CA PRO A 106 23.04 -21.73 21.41
C PRO A 106 22.76 -22.95 22.28
N SER A 107 23.13 -22.88 23.56
CA SER A 107 22.68 -23.87 24.53
C SER A 107 21.16 -23.78 24.73
N LEU A 108 20.54 -24.84 25.24
CA LEU A 108 19.09 -24.84 25.52
C LEU A 108 18.67 -23.68 26.43
N GLY A 109 19.49 -23.35 27.44
CA GLY A 109 19.25 -22.21 28.33
C GLY A 109 19.35 -20.85 27.62
N GLN A 110 20.34 -20.67 26.74
CA GLN A 110 20.47 -19.45 25.92
C GLN A 110 19.31 -19.31 24.93
N PHE A 111 18.86 -20.42 24.35
CA PHE A 111 17.69 -20.45 23.48
C PHE A 111 16.43 -20.06 24.24
N GLN A 112 16.18 -20.64 25.43
CA GLN A 112 15.05 -20.27 26.29
C GLN A 112 15.08 -18.78 26.68
N GLN A 113 16.24 -18.25 27.06
CA GLN A 113 16.39 -16.81 27.36
C GLN A 113 16.07 -15.93 26.16
N THR A 114 16.51 -16.33 24.96
CA THR A 114 16.23 -15.60 23.71
C THR A 114 14.73 -15.61 23.41
N LEU A 115 14.04 -16.74 23.59
CA LEU A 115 12.59 -16.82 23.40
C LEU A 115 11.82 -15.95 24.40
N MET A 116 12.24 -15.92 25.67
CA MET A 116 11.64 -15.04 26.69
C MET A 116 11.86 -13.56 26.35
N ALA A 117 13.06 -13.20 25.92
CA ALA A 117 13.38 -11.83 25.48
C ALA A 117 12.54 -11.43 24.27
N LEU A 118 12.43 -12.30 23.26
CA LEU A 118 11.61 -12.09 22.08
C LEU A 118 10.13 -11.88 22.45
N SER A 119 9.58 -12.72 23.34
CA SER A 119 8.21 -12.57 23.85
C SER A 119 8.00 -11.21 24.52
N LYS A 120 8.95 -10.77 25.37
CA LYS A 120 8.89 -9.45 26.01
C LYS A 120 8.92 -8.31 25.00
N VAL A 121 9.84 -8.36 24.04
CA VAL A 121 9.97 -7.34 22.98
C VAL A 121 8.69 -7.30 22.13
N HIS A 122 8.20 -8.44 21.66
CA HIS A 122 6.97 -8.52 20.89
C HIS A 122 5.76 -7.98 21.67
N ASN A 123 5.61 -8.34 22.95
CA ASN A 123 4.50 -7.83 23.77
C ASN A 123 4.58 -6.30 23.93
N HIS A 124 5.78 -5.75 24.11
CA HIS A 124 5.97 -4.30 24.21
C HIS A 124 5.65 -3.59 22.89
N VAL A 125 6.19 -4.09 21.77
CA VAL A 125 5.93 -3.53 20.43
C VAL A 125 4.45 -3.66 20.06
N TRP A 126 3.80 -4.77 20.39
CA TRP A 126 2.39 -4.99 20.07
C TRP A 126 1.47 -4.00 20.78
N LYS A 127 1.70 -3.74 22.08
CA LYS A 127 0.95 -2.72 22.83
C LYS A 127 1.06 -1.35 22.18
N LEU A 128 2.25 -0.95 21.75
CA LEU A 128 2.47 0.34 21.08
C LEU A 128 1.81 0.40 19.69
N ILE A 129 1.89 -0.67 18.90
CA ILE A 129 1.19 -0.75 17.62
C ILE A 129 -0.32 -0.65 17.84
N GLN A 130 -0.84 -1.30 18.88
CA GLN A 130 -2.24 -1.25 19.25
C GLN A 130 -2.66 0.18 19.65
N GLU A 131 -1.88 0.87 20.49
CA GLU A 131 -2.11 2.28 20.84
C GLU A 131 -2.07 3.22 19.63
N ILE A 132 -1.14 3.00 18.69
CA ILE A 132 -1.08 3.76 17.43
C ILE A 132 -2.33 3.49 16.59
N HIS A 133 -2.76 2.23 16.50
CA HIS A 133 -3.94 1.86 15.73
C HIS A 133 -5.23 2.43 16.34
N GLU A 134 -5.37 2.36 17.66
CA GLU A 134 -6.50 2.93 18.41
C GLU A 134 -6.48 4.46 18.34
N GLY A 135 -5.31 5.09 18.46
CA GLY A 135 -5.14 6.54 18.30
C GLY A 135 -5.44 7.03 16.87
N GLN A 136 -5.03 6.28 15.85
CA GLN A 136 -5.39 6.53 14.45
C GLN A 136 -6.86 6.28 14.16
N SER A 137 -7.53 5.39 14.91
CA SER A 137 -8.98 5.18 14.81
C SER A 137 -9.77 6.31 15.48
N LYS A 138 -9.19 6.98 16.49
CA LYS A 138 -9.79 8.13 17.19
C LYS A 138 -9.61 9.46 16.45
N GLY A 139 -8.55 9.61 15.67
CA GLY A 139 -8.49 10.67 14.66
C GLY A 139 -9.43 10.29 13.54
N ALA A 140 -10.53 11.02 13.36
CA ALA A 140 -11.49 10.78 12.29
C ALA A 140 -10.74 10.45 11.00
N ILE A 141 -10.81 9.19 10.55
CA ILE A 141 -10.40 8.81 9.21
C ILE A 141 -11.08 9.85 8.32
N PRO A 142 -10.36 10.64 7.50
CA PRO A 142 -10.98 11.69 6.71
C PRO A 142 -12.06 11.07 5.83
N SER A 143 -13.29 11.07 6.34
CA SER A 143 -14.44 10.49 5.70
C SER A 143 -14.88 11.53 4.71
N HIS A 144 -14.67 11.21 3.45
CA HIS A 144 -15.17 12.01 2.36
C HIS A 144 -16.70 11.93 2.36
N ASN A 145 -17.36 13.05 2.11
CA ASN A 145 -18.83 13.16 2.14
C ASN A 145 -19.48 12.62 0.85
N ILE A 146 -18.91 11.61 0.20
CA ILE A 146 -19.39 11.10 -1.09
C ILE A 146 -20.24 9.86 -0.87
N GLY A 147 -21.53 9.94 -1.18
CA GLY A 147 -22.47 8.83 -1.08
C GLY A 147 -22.63 8.04 -2.39
N PRO A 148 -23.19 6.82 -2.32
CA PRO A 148 -23.73 6.15 -3.50
C PRO A 148 -24.76 7.04 -4.21
N GLY A 149 -24.68 7.15 -5.54
CA GLY A 149 -25.52 8.01 -6.37
C GLY A 149 -24.91 9.39 -6.69
N ASP A 150 -23.84 9.79 -5.98
CA ASP A 150 -23.12 11.01 -6.31
C ASP A 150 -22.34 10.88 -7.62
N TRP A 151 -22.14 12.01 -8.30
CA TRP A 151 -21.33 12.09 -9.51
C TRP A 151 -19.95 12.61 -9.19
N VAL A 152 -18.93 11.90 -9.67
CA VAL A 152 -17.54 12.21 -9.36
C VAL A 152 -16.63 12.12 -10.57
N TRP A 153 -15.63 12.99 -10.59
CA TRP A 153 -14.51 12.94 -11.51
C TRP A 153 -13.37 12.13 -10.94
N VAL A 154 -12.76 11.27 -11.75
CA VAL A 154 -11.62 10.43 -11.35
C VAL A 154 -10.34 10.94 -12.00
N LYS A 155 -9.29 11.14 -11.20
CA LYS A 155 -8.01 11.66 -11.66
C LYS A 155 -7.27 10.64 -12.53
N ARG A 156 -6.76 11.09 -13.67
CA ARG A 156 -5.88 10.33 -14.54
C ARG A 156 -4.44 10.41 -14.03
N HIS A 157 -3.84 9.26 -13.71
CA HIS A 157 -2.45 9.19 -13.24
C HIS A 157 -1.45 9.23 -14.40
N GLN A 158 -1.81 8.69 -15.56
CA GLN A 158 -1.02 8.76 -16.80
C GLN A 158 -1.82 9.49 -17.86
N SER A 159 -1.65 10.82 -17.96
CA SER A 159 -2.23 11.63 -19.04
C SER A 159 -1.25 11.75 -20.19
N LYS A 160 -1.71 11.50 -21.42
CA LYS A 160 -0.95 11.92 -22.61
C LYS A 160 -0.93 13.45 -22.71
N VAL A 161 0.00 13.97 -23.50
CA VAL A 161 0.09 15.41 -23.78
C VAL A 161 -1.25 15.91 -24.32
N LEU A 162 -1.77 17.00 -23.71
CA LEU A 162 -3.06 17.64 -24.02
C LEU A 162 -4.35 16.86 -23.66
N GLU A 163 -4.27 15.76 -22.91
CA GLU A 163 -5.49 15.11 -22.39
C GLU A 163 -5.99 15.76 -21.09
N PRO A 164 -7.32 15.83 -20.87
CA PRO A 164 -7.86 16.27 -19.60
C PRO A 164 -7.42 15.33 -18.46
N ARG A 165 -6.99 15.97 -17.36
CA ARG A 165 -6.46 15.29 -16.17
C ARG A 165 -7.53 14.53 -15.40
N TRP A 166 -8.80 14.81 -15.63
CA TRP A 166 -9.95 14.19 -14.98
C TRP A 166 -10.76 13.41 -16.02
N LYS A 167 -11.23 12.22 -15.64
CA LYS A 167 -12.15 11.39 -16.44
C LYS A 167 -13.51 11.33 -15.76
N GLY A 168 -14.56 11.26 -16.56
CA GLY A 168 -15.93 11.12 -16.08
C GLY A 168 -16.84 12.21 -16.64
N PRO A 169 -17.83 12.68 -15.85
CA PRO A 169 -18.11 12.26 -14.48
C PRO A 169 -18.73 10.84 -14.43
N TYR A 170 -18.51 10.13 -13.34
CA TYR A 170 -18.99 8.76 -13.09
C TYR A 170 -19.92 8.72 -11.88
N VAL A 171 -20.89 7.80 -11.89
CA VAL A 171 -21.76 7.56 -10.73
C VAL A 171 -21.05 6.69 -9.71
N VAL A 172 -21.12 7.07 -8.44
CA VAL A 172 -20.61 6.28 -7.32
C VAL A 172 -21.61 5.16 -7.00
N LEU A 173 -21.14 3.91 -7.04
CA LEU A 173 -21.93 2.73 -6.74
C LEU A 173 -21.82 2.32 -5.26
N LEU A 174 -20.61 2.38 -4.70
CA LEU A 174 -20.33 2.02 -3.30
C LEU A 174 -19.29 2.97 -2.71
N THR A 175 -19.39 3.24 -1.41
CA THR A 175 -18.44 4.06 -0.66
C THR A 175 -17.91 3.28 0.55
N THR A 176 -16.62 3.43 0.81
CA THR A 176 -15.94 3.09 2.08
C THR A 176 -15.41 4.39 2.70
N PRO A 177 -14.88 4.43 3.94
CA PRO A 177 -14.36 5.68 4.50
C PRO A 177 -13.24 6.35 3.68
N THR A 178 -12.46 5.59 2.90
CA THR A 178 -11.28 6.10 2.18
C THR A 178 -11.29 5.86 0.67
N ALA A 179 -12.24 5.09 0.14
CA ALA A 179 -12.33 4.79 -1.29
C ALA A 179 -13.76 4.68 -1.78
N VAL A 180 -13.96 5.02 -3.06
CA VAL A 180 -15.22 4.89 -3.78
C VAL A 180 -15.08 3.87 -4.90
N LYS A 181 -16.19 3.18 -5.17
CA LYS A 181 -16.38 2.33 -6.32
C LYS A 181 -17.27 3.09 -7.30
N VAL A 182 -16.75 3.39 -8.49
CA VAL A 182 -17.49 4.12 -9.53
C VAL A 182 -17.86 3.21 -10.70
N ASP A 183 -18.92 3.59 -11.40
CA ASP A 183 -19.37 2.86 -12.58
C ASP A 183 -18.34 2.93 -13.73
N GLY A 184 -18.21 1.84 -14.49
CA GLY A 184 -17.25 1.73 -15.61
C GLY A 184 -15.76 1.62 -15.23
N ILE A 185 -15.39 1.74 -13.95
CA ILE A 185 -14.01 1.54 -13.46
C ILE A 185 -13.96 0.28 -12.59
N GLY A 186 -13.18 -0.72 -13.03
CA GLY A 186 -13.02 -2.01 -12.34
C GLY A 186 -12.39 -1.90 -10.94
N PRO A 187 -11.31 -1.12 -10.75
CA PRO A 187 -10.71 -0.90 -9.44
C PRO A 187 -11.51 0.02 -8.50
N TRP A 188 -11.27 -0.09 -7.20
CA TRP A 188 -11.66 0.92 -6.21
C TRP A 188 -10.71 2.13 -6.30
N VAL A 189 -11.27 3.34 -6.20
CA VAL A 189 -10.53 4.59 -6.32
C VAL A 189 -10.46 5.29 -4.96
N HIS A 190 -9.26 5.60 -4.49
CA HIS A 190 -9.07 6.33 -3.23
C HIS A 190 -9.69 7.74 -3.31
N CYS A 191 -10.30 8.23 -2.23
CA CYS A 191 -11.02 9.51 -2.20
C CYS A 191 -10.17 10.72 -2.64
N ASN A 192 -8.87 10.73 -2.32
CA ASN A 192 -7.91 11.74 -2.78
C ASN A 192 -7.70 11.82 -4.32
N HIS A 193 -8.18 10.82 -5.07
CA HIS A 193 -8.13 10.78 -6.53
C HIS A 193 -9.49 11.10 -7.16
N VAL A 194 -10.43 11.60 -6.36
CA VAL A 194 -11.80 11.84 -6.74
C VAL A 194 -12.19 13.27 -6.36
N ARG A 195 -12.96 13.93 -7.23
CA ARG A 195 -13.61 15.22 -6.95
C ARG A 195 -15.09 15.11 -7.23
N GLN A 196 -15.95 15.66 -6.36
CA GLN A 196 -17.38 15.77 -6.66
C GLN A 196 -17.59 16.67 -7.89
N ALA A 197 -18.53 16.29 -8.75
CA ALA A 197 -18.97 17.09 -9.88
C ALA A 197 -19.89 18.21 -9.40
N THR A 198 -19.74 19.41 -9.98
CA THR A 198 -20.63 20.55 -9.68
C THR A 198 -22.06 20.28 -10.20
N PRO A 199 -23.10 20.94 -9.65
CA PRO A 199 -24.49 20.72 -10.11
C PRO A 199 -24.65 20.88 -11.64
N GLU A 200 -23.96 21.86 -12.24
CA GLU A 200 -23.95 22.09 -13.70
C GLU A 200 -23.30 20.92 -14.47
N GLU A 201 -22.18 20.39 -13.98
CA GLU A 201 -21.51 19.22 -14.55
C GLU A 201 -22.38 17.96 -14.42
N GLN A 202 -23.13 17.84 -13.32
CA GLN A 202 -24.06 16.73 -13.09
C GLN A 202 -25.25 16.78 -14.05
N GLU A 203 -25.82 17.96 -14.26
CA GLU A 203 -26.95 18.14 -15.18
C GLU A 203 -26.53 17.88 -16.62
N LYS A 204 -25.36 18.39 -17.04
CA LYS A 204 -24.77 18.10 -18.34
C LYS A 204 -24.52 16.60 -18.53
N ALA A 205 -23.94 15.94 -17.52
CA ALA A 205 -23.71 14.51 -17.58
C ALA A 205 -25.02 13.73 -17.68
N ARG A 206 -26.04 14.06 -16.88
CA ARG A 206 -27.37 13.43 -16.98
C ARG A 206 -28.00 13.63 -18.35
N ALA A 207 -27.80 14.78 -18.98
CA ALA A 207 -28.27 15.06 -20.33
C ALA A 207 -27.54 14.23 -21.40
N GLU A 208 -26.28 13.84 -21.17
CA GLU A 208 -25.50 12.95 -22.06
C GLU A 208 -25.98 11.48 -22.01
N TRP A 209 -26.77 11.08 -21.01
CA TRP A 209 -27.30 9.72 -20.86
C TRP A 209 -28.78 9.67 -21.21
N LYS A 210 -29.15 8.87 -22.23
CA LYS A 210 -30.55 8.62 -22.58
C LYS A 210 -30.97 7.25 -22.06
N ALA A 211 -32.01 7.22 -21.23
CA ALA A 211 -32.70 5.99 -20.86
C ALA A 211 -33.73 5.66 -21.95
N SER A 212 -33.54 4.53 -22.62
CA SER A 212 -34.54 3.96 -23.55
C SER A 212 -35.15 2.70 -22.94
N PRO A 213 -36.49 2.53 -22.98
CA PRO A 213 -37.12 1.28 -22.57
C PRO A 213 -36.63 0.12 -23.46
N HIS A 214 -36.43 -1.04 -22.86
CA HIS A 214 -36.01 -2.23 -23.59
C HIS A 214 -37.15 -2.67 -24.54
N PRO A 215 -36.87 -2.89 -25.84
CA PRO A 215 -37.91 -3.09 -26.85
C PRO A 215 -38.84 -4.29 -26.58
N SER A 216 -38.38 -5.26 -25.79
CA SER A 216 -39.14 -6.48 -25.46
C SER A 216 -39.49 -6.66 -23.98
N ASN A 217 -39.00 -5.81 -23.07
CA ASN A 217 -39.30 -5.94 -21.65
C ASN A 217 -39.53 -4.57 -21.01
N PRO A 218 -40.78 -4.23 -20.65
CA PRO A 218 -41.12 -2.92 -20.11
C PRO A 218 -40.52 -2.64 -18.72
N LEU A 219 -40.00 -3.66 -18.03
CA LEU A 219 -39.34 -3.54 -16.72
C LEU A 219 -37.82 -3.36 -16.83
N LYS A 220 -37.26 -3.34 -18.05
CA LYS A 220 -35.83 -3.14 -18.28
C LYS A 220 -35.59 -1.82 -18.99
N LEU A 221 -34.71 -1.00 -18.42
CA LEU A 221 -34.21 0.23 -19.03
C LEU A 221 -32.82 -0.03 -19.60
N LYS A 222 -32.56 0.48 -20.80
CA LYS A 222 -31.25 0.53 -21.42
C LYS A 222 -30.73 1.97 -21.36
N LEU A 223 -29.65 2.18 -20.62
CA LEU A 223 -28.96 3.47 -20.55
C LEU A 223 -27.92 3.51 -21.68
N VAL A 224 -27.98 4.53 -22.53
CA VAL A 224 -27.03 4.76 -23.63
C VAL A 224 -26.38 6.11 -23.41
N ARG A 225 -25.05 6.14 -23.40
CA ARG A 225 -24.25 7.37 -23.34
C ARG A 225 -24.04 7.92 -24.75
N TRP A 226 -24.26 9.21 -24.93
CA TRP A 226 -23.89 9.90 -26.17
C TRP A 226 -22.37 10.04 -26.25
N GLU A 227 -21.72 9.33 -27.18
CA GLU A 227 -20.33 9.60 -27.55
C GLU A 227 -20.34 10.62 -28.70
N ALA A 228 -19.97 11.86 -28.41
CA ALA A 228 -19.68 12.83 -29.47
C ALA A 228 -18.38 12.41 -30.16
N SER A 229 -18.49 12.12 -31.46
CA SER A 229 -17.38 11.79 -32.37
C SER A 229 -16.41 12.96 -32.55
#